data_AF-A0A8T7GS31-F1
#
_entry.id   AF-A0A8T7GS31-F1
#
_cell.length_a   1.000
_cell.length_b   1.000
_cell.length_c   1.000
_cell.angle_alpha   90.00
_cell.angle_beta   90.00
_cell.angle_gamma   90.00
#
_symmetry.space_group_name_H-M   'P 1'
#
loop_
_entity.id
_entity.type
_entity.pdbx_description
1 polymer ?
#
loop_
_entity_poly.entity_id
_entity_poly.type
_entity_poly.pdbx_seq_one_letter_code
_entity_poly.pdbx_strand_id
1 'polypeptide(L)'
;LPLWEGLDRVNRVASSGGYRWARAVPRWEAGLLRESLGLVYTEAGLAALRAVEGRLGVYTLRGGSRRIEVTVLHALTFFLDAAVAAGLSLARLVAGSWSLEEARRRLNEAGVYTELDLEEDIALFASTRGRLPGPGELAAIREAGRRRLRGASA
;
A
#
# COMPACT_ATOMS: atom_id res chain seq x y z
N LEU A 1 0.08 -7.37 -3.97
CA LEU A 1 -0.18 -6.91 -5.34
C LEU A 1 0.61 -7.82 -6.25
N PRO A 2 0.00 -8.38 -7.31
CA PRO A 2 0.75 -9.12 -8.32
C PRO A 2 1.86 -8.23 -8.90
N LEU A 3 3.01 -8.81 -9.21
CA LEU A 3 4.16 -8.09 -9.77
C LEU A 3 3.77 -7.25 -11.00
N TRP A 4 2.97 -7.84 -11.89
CA TRP A 4 2.51 -7.20 -13.13
C TRP A 4 1.65 -5.96 -12.88
N GLU A 5 0.87 -5.94 -11.80
CA GLU A 5 0.06 -4.76 -11.46
C GLU A 5 0.95 -3.59 -10.99
N GLY A 6 2.04 -3.90 -10.27
CA GLY A 6 3.05 -2.90 -9.91
C GLY A 6 3.76 -2.34 -11.13
N LEU A 7 4.18 -3.21 -12.04
CA LEU A 7 4.84 -2.81 -13.28
C LEU A 7 3.91 -2.04 -14.23
N ASP A 8 2.62 -2.39 -14.30
CA ASP A 8 1.63 -1.62 -15.08
C ASP A 8 1.53 -0.17 -14.59
N ARG A 9 1.53 0.05 -13.26
CA ARG A 9 1.53 1.40 -12.70
C ARG A 9 2.79 2.18 -13.06
N VAL A 10 3.96 1.54 -12.99
CA VAL A 10 5.22 2.14 -13.45
C VAL A 10 5.16 2.47 -14.93
N ASN A 11 4.61 1.57 -15.76
CA ASN A 11 4.46 1.76 -17.20
C ASN A 11 3.53 2.93 -17.55
N ARG A 12 2.44 3.12 -16.80
CA ARG A 12 1.56 4.29 -16.98
C ARG A 12 2.29 5.60 -16.75
N VAL A 13 3.07 5.69 -15.67
CA VAL A 13 3.88 6.88 -15.38
C VAL A 13 4.95 7.09 -16.46
N ALA A 14 5.61 6.02 -16.89
CA ALA A 14 6.61 6.06 -17.96
C ALA A 14 6.01 6.55 -19.29
N SER A 15 4.83 6.04 -19.65
CA SER A 15 4.10 6.42 -20.87
C SER A 15 3.65 7.89 -20.86
N SER A 16 3.52 8.50 -19.67
CA SER A 16 3.28 9.93 -19.49
C SER A 16 4.56 10.76 -19.34
N GLY A 17 5.74 10.20 -19.68
CA GLY A 17 7.03 10.90 -19.61
C GLY A 17 7.61 11.04 -18.20
N GLY A 18 7.04 10.35 -17.21
CA GLY A 18 7.46 10.45 -15.81
C GLY A 18 8.57 9.47 -15.41
N TYR A 19 9.06 8.61 -16.29
CA TYR A 19 10.17 7.72 -15.94
C TYR A 19 11.49 8.48 -15.84
N ARG A 20 12.26 8.25 -14.77
CA ARG A 20 13.60 8.85 -14.61
C ARG A 20 14.69 7.79 -14.78
N TRP A 21 14.71 6.78 -13.92
CA TRP A 21 15.67 5.69 -13.96
C TRP A 21 15.24 4.56 -13.01
N ALA A 22 15.94 3.43 -13.06
CA ALA A 22 15.77 2.34 -12.10
C ALA A 22 17.14 1.85 -11.62
N ARG A 23 17.19 1.36 -10.39
CA ARG A 23 18.40 0.79 -9.80
C ARG A 23 18.06 -0.47 -9.02
N ALA A 24 18.84 -1.52 -9.22
CA ALA A 24 18.80 -2.69 -8.35
C ALA A 24 19.54 -2.39 -7.04
N VAL A 25 19.00 -2.84 -5.91
CA VAL A 25 19.74 -2.90 -4.66
C VAL A 25 20.87 -3.92 -4.83
N PRO A 26 22.14 -3.51 -4.77
CA PRO A 26 23.26 -4.42 -4.94
C PRO A 26 23.44 -5.29 -3.69
N ARG A 27 24.04 -6.47 -3.87
CA ARG A 27 24.22 -7.44 -2.77
C ARG A 27 25.00 -6.90 -1.57
N TRP A 28 25.93 -5.97 -1.79
CA TRP A 28 26.71 -5.36 -0.72
C TRP A 28 25.88 -4.39 0.14
N GLU A 29 24.76 -3.85 -0.37
CA GLU A 29 23.82 -3.02 0.43
C GLU A 29 22.83 -3.88 1.24
N ALA A 30 22.79 -5.21 1.04
CA ALA A 30 21.88 -6.10 1.76
C ALA A 30 22.07 -6.06 3.28
N GLY A 31 23.29 -5.81 3.75
CA GLY A 31 23.59 -5.62 5.17
C GLY A 31 22.83 -4.44 5.78
N LEU A 32 22.95 -3.28 5.15
CA LEU A 32 22.26 -2.04 5.56
C LEU A 32 20.74 -2.21 5.53
N LEU A 33 20.22 -2.88 4.49
CA LEU A 33 18.79 -3.16 4.39
C LEU A 33 18.31 -4.09 5.51
N ARG A 34 19.10 -5.11 5.86
CA ARG A 34 18.79 -6.04 6.96
C ARG A 34 18.81 -5.33 8.31
N GLU A 35 19.80 -4.49 8.57
CA GLU A 35 19.89 -3.68 9.79
C GLU A 35 18.70 -2.74 9.92
N SER A 36 18.35 -2.03 8.84
CA SER A 36 17.19 -1.14 8.79
C SER A 36 15.89 -1.88 9.10
N LEU A 37 15.73 -3.09 8.57
CA LEU A 37 14.56 -3.94 8.82
C LEU A 37 14.51 -4.53 10.23
N GLY A 38 15.66 -4.60 10.93
CA GLY A 38 15.72 -4.93 12.34
C GLY A 38 15.17 -3.82 13.25
N LEU A 39 15.22 -2.57 12.78
CA LEU A 39 14.70 -1.40 13.50
C LEU A 39 13.24 -1.09 13.14
N VAL A 40 12.90 -1.22 11.86
CA VAL A 40 11.56 -0.93 11.34
C VAL A 40 11.09 -2.10 10.49
N TYR A 41 10.07 -2.81 10.98
CA TYR A 41 9.47 -3.89 10.21
C TYR A 41 8.71 -3.33 9.01
N THR A 42 9.19 -3.61 7.80
CA THR A 42 8.46 -3.32 6.56
C THR A 42 8.41 -4.53 5.64
N GLU A 43 7.22 -4.85 5.17
CA GLU A 43 6.99 -5.98 4.27
C GLU A 43 7.58 -5.75 2.88
N ALA A 44 7.56 -4.50 2.43
CA ALA A 44 8.15 -4.10 1.16
C ALA A 44 9.68 -4.24 1.19
N GLY A 45 10.35 -3.77 2.26
CA GLY A 45 11.79 -3.92 2.40
C GLY A 45 12.20 -5.39 2.54
N LEU A 46 11.40 -6.23 3.21
CA LEU A 46 11.65 -7.67 3.27
C LEU A 46 11.60 -8.35 1.90
N ALA A 47 10.68 -7.95 1.02
CA ALA A 47 10.62 -8.48 -0.34
C ALA A 47 11.88 -8.12 -1.14
N ALA A 48 12.35 -6.88 -1.03
CA ALA A 48 13.60 -6.43 -1.65
C ALA A 48 14.80 -7.19 -1.11
N LEU A 49 14.93 -7.33 0.22
CA LEU A 49 16.04 -8.08 0.84
C LEU A 49 16.07 -9.54 0.37
N ARG A 50 14.91 -10.20 0.35
CA ARG A 50 14.80 -11.59 -0.14
C ARG A 50 15.23 -11.70 -1.60
N ALA A 51 14.84 -10.76 -2.46
CA ALA A 51 15.23 -10.75 -3.86
C ALA A 51 16.76 -10.55 -4.04
N VAL A 52 17.36 -9.64 -3.27
CA VAL A 52 18.82 -9.40 -3.27
C VAL A 52 19.60 -10.63 -2.78
N GLU A 53 19.03 -11.38 -1.84
CA GLU A 53 19.57 -12.67 -1.37
C GLU A 53 19.32 -13.84 -2.36
N GLY A 54 18.72 -13.56 -3.53
CA GLY A 54 18.45 -14.57 -4.55
C GLY A 54 17.29 -15.50 -4.23
N ARG A 55 16.43 -15.14 -3.27
CA ARG A 55 15.26 -15.96 -2.92
C ARG A 55 14.14 -15.78 -3.93
N LEU A 56 13.53 -16.90 -4.33
CA LEU A 56 12.38 -16.98 -5.22
C LEU A 56 11.26 -17.74 -4.51
N GLY A 57 10.02 -17.26 -4.63
CA GLY A 57 8.85 -18.00 -4.15
C GLY A 57 7.78 -17.14 -3.49
N VAL A 58 6.76 -17.80 -2.94
CA VAL A 58 5.60 -17.15 -2.33
C VAL A 58 5.82 -16.94 -0.83
N TYR A 59 5.65 -15.70 -0.37
CA TYR A 59 5.77 -15.31 1.03
C TYR A 59 4.47 -14.68 1.52
N THR A 60 4.18 -14.84 2.81
CA THR A 60 3.04 -14.20 3.47
C THR A 60 3.37 -12.79 3.92
N LEU A 61 2.40 -11.90 3.78
CA LEU A 61 2.39 -10.50 4.19
C LEU A 61 1.18 -10.24 5.10
N ARG A 62 1.20 -9.12 5.82
CA ARG A 62 0.20 -8.58 6.74
C ARG A 62 -0.37 -9.64 7.68
N GLY A 63 0.50 -10.29 8.44
CA GLY A 63 0.12 -11.35 9.38
C GLY A 63 -0.55 -12.56 8.72
N GLY A 64 -0.27 -12.82 7.43
CA GLY A 64 -0.85 -13.94 6.68
C GLY A 64 -2.02 -13.57 5.77
N SER A 65 -2.57 -12.36 5.90
CA SER A 65 -3.75 -11.93 5.12
C SER A 65 -3.46 -11.63 3.64
N ARG A 66 -2.18 -11.54 3.25
CA ARG A 66 -1.76 -11.35 1.85
C ARG A 66 -0.59 -12.26 1.50
N ARG A 67 -0.43 -12.52 0.20
CA ARG A 67 0.74 -13.22 -0.34
C ARG A 67 1.46 -12.35 -1.37
N ILE A 68 2.76 -12.54 -1.50
CA ILE A 68 3.61 -11.95 -2.54
C ILE A 68 4.50 -13.03 -3.13
N GLU A 69 4.64 -13.02 -4.45
CA GLU A 69 5.62 -13.84 -5.16
C GLU A 69 6.88 -13.01 -5.34
N VAL A 70 7.92 -13.31 -4.55
CA VAL A 70 9.21 -12.63 -4.63
C VAL A 70 10.01 -13.21 -5.79
N THR A 71 10.57 -12.31 -6.60
CA THR A 71 11.45 -12.58 -7.74
C THR A 71 12.59 -11.58 -7.73
N VAL A 72 13.62 -11.77 -8.57
CA VAL A 72 14.74 -10.82 -8.69
C VAL A 72 14.29 -9.38 -9.02
N LEU A 73 13.14 -9.21 -9.69
CA LEU A 73 12.61 -7.89 -10.02
C LEU A 73 12.24 -7.06 -8.77
N HIS A 74 12.01 -7.70 -7.63
CA HIS A 74 11.76 -6.99 -6.38
C HIS A 74 13.00 -6.32 -5.79
N ALA A 75 14.20 -6.59 -6.33
CA ALA A 75 15.41 -5.85 -5.99
C ALA A 75 15.46 -4.48 -6.71
N LEU A 76 14.57 -4.20 -7.67
CA LEU A 76 14.55 -2.95 -8.42
C LEU A 76 13.77 -1.87 -7.69
N THR A 77 14.37 -0.70 -7.60
CA THR A 77 13.70 0.56 -7.22
C THR A 77 13.57 1.43 -8.47
N PHE A 78 12.34 1.84 -8.77
CA PHE A 78 12.03 2.76 -9.87
C PHE A 78 11.93 4.20 -9.36
N PHE A 79 12.63 5.11 -10.02
CA PHE A 79 12.61 6.53 -9.73
C PHE A 79 11.75 7.22 -10.80
N LEU A 80 10.71 7.89 -10.32
CA LEU A 80 9.64 8.45 -11.14
C LEU A 80 9.48 9.94 -10.81
N ASP A 81 9.01 10.70 -11.79
CA ASP A 81 8.55 12.07 -11.59
C ASP A 81 7.32 12.08 -10.68
N ALA A 82 7.45 12.75 -9.53
CA ALA A 82 6.42 12.77 -8.52
C ALA A 82 5.14 13.51 -8.98
N ALA A 83 5.27 14.57 -9.78
CA ALA A 83 4.13 15.33 -10.27
C ALA A 83 3.32 14.51 -11.29
N VAL A 84 4.00 13.84 -12.22
CA VAL A 84 3.37 12.92 -13.18
C VAL A 84 2.71 11.75 -12.45
N ALA A 85 3.42 11.12 -11.52
CA ALA A 85 2.87 10.00 -10.74
C ALA A 85 1.65 10.41 -9.91
N ALA A 86 1.70 11.58 -9.27
CA ALA A 86 0.59 12.12 -8.49
C ALA A 86 -0.65 12.35 -9.36
N GLY A 87 -0.48 12.95 -10.56
CA GLY A 87 -1.57 13.22 -11.50
C GLY A 87 -2.31 11.99 -12.03
N LEU A 88 -1.66 10.81 -12.00
CA LEU A 88 -2.24 9.53 -12.42
C LEU A 88 -2.81 8.69 -11.27
N SER A 89 -2.68 9.17 -10.03
CA SER A 89 -3.04 8.43 -8.83
C SER A 89 -4.23 9.08 -8.10
N LEU A 90 -4.68 8.45 -7.00
CA LEU A 90 -5.68 9.03 -6.10
C LEU A 90 -5.19 10.33 -5.43
N ALA A 91 -3.88 10.62 -5.47
CA ALA A 91 -3.32 11.86 -4.91
C ALA A 91 -3.96 13.11 -5.52
N ARG A 92 -4.36 13.06 -6.80
CA ARG A 92 -5.06 14.17 -7.46
C ARG A 92 -6.40 14.51 -6.83
N LEU A 93 -7.09 13.53 -6.24
CA LEU A 93 -8.40 13.74 -5.60
C LEU A 93 -8.26 14.52 -4.30
N VAL A 94 -7.14 14.33 -3.60
CA VAL A 94 -6.87 14.98 -2.31
C VAL A 94 -5.96 16.20 -2.44
N ALA A 95 -5.50 16.53 -3.64
CA ALA A 95 -4.70 17.71 -3.89
C ALA A 95 -5.42 18.99 -3.41
N GLY A 96 -4.71 19.81 -2.63
CA GLY A 96 -5.25 21.04 -2.05
C GLY A 96 -6.25 20.83 -0.91
N SER A 97 -6.33 19.64 -0.32
CA SER A 97 -7.09 19.45 0.93
C SER A 97 -6.32 20.06 2.11
N TRP A 98 -7.04 20.68 3.03
CA TRP A 98 -6.47 21.37 4.20
C TRP A 98 -6.66 20.61 5.50
N SER A 99 -7.39 19.49 5.47
CA SER A 99 -7.56 18.60 6.62
C SER A 99 -7.64 17.13 6.19
N LEU A 100 -7.43 16.23 7.16
CA LEU A 100 -7.57 14.78 6.95
C LEU A 100 -9.02 14.41 6.63
N GLU A 101 -9.98 15.08 7.24
CA GLU A 101 -11.42 14.87 7.04
C GLU A 101 -11.85 15.29 5.64
N GLU A 102 -11.31 16.41 5.14
CA GLU A 102 -11.55 16.83 3.77
C GLU A 102 -10.98 15.82 2.77
N ALA A 103 -9.72 15.40 2.96
CA ALA A 103 -9.10 14.40 2.10
C ALA A 103 -9.86 13.07 2.11
N ARG A 104 -10.29 12.62 3.31
CA ARG A 104 -11.13 11.43 3.48
C ARG A 104 -12.46 11.56 2.74
N ARG A 105 -13.17 12.69 2.88
CA ARG A 105 -14.45 12.91 2.19
C ARG A 105 -14.29 12.81 0.67
N ARG A 106 -13.28 13.48 0.10
CA ARG A 106 -13.02 13.43 -1.35
C ARG A 106 -12.69 12.02 -1.85
N LEU A 107 -11.96 11.23 -1.05
CA LEU A 107 -11.70 9.82 -1.36
C LEU A 107 -12.97 8.97 -1.24
N ASN A 108 -13.79 9.19 -0.21
CA ASN A 108 -15.05 8.49 0.00
C ASN A 108 -16.06 8.75 -1.13
N GLU A 109 -16.13 9.98 -1.64
CA GLU A 109 -16.95 10.34 -2.81
C GLU A 109 -16.52 9.56 -4.07
N ALA A 110 -15.22 9.23 -4.19
CA ALA A 110 -14.70 8.36 -5.23
C ALA A 110 -14.81 6.85 -4.89
N GLY A 111 -15.55 6.49 -3.84
CA GLY A 111 -15.76 5.11 -3.39
C GLY A 111 -14.53 4.47 -2.72
N VAL A 112 -13.54 5.27 -2.31
CA VAL A 112 -12.30 4.79 -1.68
C VAL A 112 -12.46 4.81 -0.16
N TYR A 113 -12.59 3.62 0.43
CA TYR A 113 -12.52 3.43 1.89
C TYR A 113 -11.09 3.61 2.39
N THR A 114 -10.86 4.60 3.24
CA THR A 114 -9.54 4.96 3.75
C THR A 114 -9.18 4.24 5.05
N GLU A 115 -7.92 4.35 5.50
CA GLU A 115 -7.56 3.84 6.83
C GLU A 115 -8.22 4.67 7.95
N LEU A 116 -8.47 5.96 7.74
CA LEU A 116 -9.21 6.79 8.70
C LEU A 116 -10.67 6.32 8.83
N ASP A 117 -11.31 5.84 7.75
CA ASP A 117 -12.63 5.19 7.87
C ASP A 117 -12.58 3.93 8.72
N LEU A 118 -11.52 3.14 8.58
CA LEU A 118 -11.33 1.94 9.39
C LEU A 118 -11.11 2.25 10.85
N GLU A 119 -10.29 3.25 11.17
CA GLU A 119 -10.02 3.70 12.54
C GLU A 119 -11.31 4.15 13.23
N GLU A 120 -12.16 4.93 12.55
CA GLU A 120 -13.48 5.31 13.08
C GLU A 120 -14.40 4.11 13.30
N ASP A 121 -14.49 3.18 12.32
CA ASP A 121 -15.35 2.01 12.47
C ASP A 121 -14.86 1.07 13.60
N ILE A 122 -13.53 0.99 13.82
CA ILE A 122 -12.93 0.28 14.96
C ILE A 122 -13.25 1.01 16.28
N ALA A 123 -13.15 2.34 16.31
CA ALA A 123 -13.45 3.14 17.50
C ALA A 123 -14.92 2.97 17.90
N LEU A 124 -15.84 2.96 16.93
CA LEU A 124 -17.26 2.66 17.16
C LEU A 124 -17.48 1.24 17.66
N PHE A 125 -16.80 0.24 17.08
CA PHE A 125 -16.86 -1.13 17.57
C PHE A 125 -16.39 -1.22 19.03
N ALA A 126 -15.26 -0.59 19.33
CA ALA A 126 -14.64 -0.64 20.65
C ALA A 126 -15.49 0.05 21.71
N SER A 127 -16.08 1.20 21.40
CA SER A 127 -17.00 1.90 22.32
C SER A 127 -18.28 1.09 22.57
N THR A 128 -18.77 0.37 21.56
CA THR A 128 -19.99 -0.45 21.68
C THR A 128 -19.75 -1.77 22.42
N ARG A 129 -18.57 -2.39 22.25
CA ARG A 129 -18.26 -3.74 22.76
C ARG A 129 -17.32 -3.75 23.97
N GLY A 130 -16.74 -2.62 24.34
CA GLY A 130 -15.76 -2.50 25.43
C GLY A 130 -14.42 -3.20 25.14
N ARG A 131 -14.13 -3.55 23.88
CA ARG A 131 -12.87 -4.21 23.46
C ARG A 131 -12.55 -3.95 21.99
N LEU A 132 -11.29 -4.10 21.62
CA LEU A 132 -10.86 -4.06 20.22
C LEU A 132 -11.36 -5.30 19.45
N PRO A 133 -11.58 -5.17 18.12
CA PRO A 133 -11.98 -6.29 17.27
C PRO A 133 -10.84 -7.30 17.09
N GLY A 134 -11.17 -8.59 17.07
CA GLY A 134 -10.23 -9.63 16.64
C GLY A 134 -10.01 -9.65 15.12
N PRO A 135 -9.08 -10.47 14.59
CA PRO A 135 -8.74 -10.48 13.15
C PRO A 135 -9.93 -10.72 12.21
N GLY A 136 -10.85 -11.63 12.56
CA GLY A 136 -12.04 -11.92 11.76
C GLY A 136 -13.06 -10.78 11.79
N GLU A 137 -13.23 -10.13 12.94
CA GLU A 137 -14.13 -8.98 13.11
C GLU A 137 -13.59 -7.77 12.35
N LEU A 138 -12.28 -7.55 12.38
CA LEU A 138 -11.61 -6.49 11.63
C LEU A 138 -11.84 -6.63 10.11
N ALA A 139 -11.75 -7.86 9.59
CA ALA A 139 -12.06 -8.14 8.20
C ALA A 139 -13.52 -7.84 7.86
N ALA A 140 -14.45 -8.20 8.75
CA ALA A 140 -15.87 -7.92 8.58
C ALA A 140 -16.19 -6.41 8.62
N ILE A 141 -15.57 -5.66 9.56
CA ILE A 141 -15.71 -4.20 9.66
C ILE A 141 -15.27 -3.52 8.37
N ARG A 142 -14.06 -3.84 7.87
CA ARG A 142 -13.53 -3.28 6.63
C ARG A 142 -14.41 -3.60 5.41
N GLU A 143 -14.99 -4.79 5.39
CA GLU A 143 -15.91 -5.18 4.31
C GLU A 143 -17.25 -4.44 4.38
N ALA A 144 -17.82 -4.29 5.57
CA ALA A 144 -19.04 -3.50 5.79
C ALA A 144 -18.84 -2.02 5.42
N GLY A 145 -17.72 -1.42 5.85
CA GLY A 145 -17.37 -0.04 5.52
C GLY A 145 -17.22 0.20 4.01
N ARG A 146 -16.57 -0.73 3.29
CA ARG A 146 -16.47 -0.67 1.82
C ARG A 146 -17.83 -0.79 1.13
N ARG A 147 -18.73 -1.64 1.64
CA ARG A 147 -20.10 -1.75 1.08
C ARG A 147 -20.92 -0.49 1.32
N ARG A 148 -20.79 0.14 2.50
CA ARG A 148 -21.46 1.41 2.83
C ARG A 148 -21.11 2.50 1.82
N LEU A 149 -19.84 2.62 1.44
CA LEU A 149 -19.43 3.60 0.43
C LEU A 149 -19.94 3.26 -0.98
N ARG A 150 -19.93 1.98 -1.37
CA ARG A 150 -20.45 1.55 -2.68
C ARG A 150 -21.95 1.78 -2.84
N GLY A 151 -22.73 1.63 -1.77
CA GLY A 151 -24.17 1.89 -1.77
C GLY A 151 -24.53 3.37 -1.71
N ALA A 152 -23.62 4.24 -1.27
CA ALA A 152 -23.81 5.69 -1.22
C ALA A 152 -23.46 6.40 -2.54
N SER A 153 -22.76 5.72 -3.46
CA SER A 153 -22.39 6.23 -4.79
C SER A 153 -23.37 5.79 -5.90
N ALA A 154 -24.57 5.30 -5.55
CA ALA A 154 -25.62 4.86 -6.48
C ALA A 154 -26.76 5.88 -6.59
#